data_AF-A0A5K1AEH5-F1
#
_entry.id   AF-A0A5K1AEH5-F1
#
_cell.length_a   1.000
_cell.length_b   1.000
_cell.length_c   1.000
_cell.angle_alpha   90.00
_cell.angle_beta   90.00
_cell.angle_gamma   90.00
#
_symmetry.space_group_name_H-M   'P 1'
#
loop_
_entity.id
_entity.type
_entity.pdbx_description
1 polymer ?
#
loop_
_entity_poly.entity_id
_entity_poly.type
_entity_poly.pdbx_seq_one_letter_code
_entity_poly.pdbx_strand_id
1 'polypeptide(L)' 'VGQAVGALLRRLNLSYQGSASSGKIRISVLTMKRWFQPTLESDYDRRPTDPSSSTSRLARRIADQQRSIRGSNLSIY' A
#
# COMPACT_ATOMS: atom_id res chain seq x y z
N VAL A 1 -16.61 16.98 12.67
CA VAL A 1 -15.62 17.74 11.86
C VAL A 1 -14.21 17.16 11.97
N GLY A 2 -13.61 17.05 13.17
CA GLY A 2 -12.23 16.53 13.32
C GLY A 2 -11.98 15.14 12.70
N GLN A 3 -12.93 14.21 12.79
CA GLN A 3 -12.86 12.89 12.14
C GLN A 3 -12.81 12.96 10.61
N ALA A 4 -13.57 13.86 10.00
CA ALA A 4 -13.55 14.06 8.55
C ALA A 4 -12.20 14.63 8.10
N VAL A 5 -11.66 15.60 8.85
CA VAL A 5 -10.32 16.16 8.58
C VAL A 5 -9.23 15.10 8.75
N GLY A 6 -9.29 14.28 9.80
CA GLY A 6 -8.34 13.16 9.99
C GLY A 6 -8.43 12.10 8.89
N ALA A 7 -9.64 11.80 8.40
CA ALA A 7 -9.83 10.89 7.27
C ALA A 7 -9.27 11.45 5.96
N LEU A 8 -9.42 12.76 5.73
CA LEU A 8 -8.82 13.44 4.58
C LEU A 8 -7.30 13.39 4.63
N LEU A 9 -6.69 13.75 5.76
CA LEU A 9 -5.22 13.71 5.92
C LEU A 9 -4.66 12.31 5.66
N ARG A 10 -5.35 11.25 6.09
CA ARG A 10 -4.96 9.87 5.81
C ARG A 10 -5.03 9.52 4.32
N ARG A 11 -6.06 9.99 3.61
CA ARG A 11 -6.18 9.81 2.15
C ARG A 11 -5.06 10.53 1.39
N LEU A 12 -4.63 11.68 1.89
CA LEU A 12 -3.54 12.47 1.31
C LEU A 12 -2.15 11.99 1.76
N ASN A 13 -2.07 10.90 2.54
CA ASN A 13 -0.85 10.36 3.14
C ASN A 13 -0.06 11.39 3.98
N LEU A 14 -0.78 12.30 4.63
CA LEU A 14 -0.24 13.33 5.51
C LEU A 14 -0.27 12.86 6.96
N SER A 15 0.91 12.75 7.58
CA SER A 15 1.02 12.46 9.00
C SER A 15 0.59 13.68 9.83
N TYR A 16 -0.21 13.43 10.86
CA TYR A 16 -0.63 14.44 11.81
C TYR A 16 -0.53 13.89 13.23
N GLN A 17 -0.29 14.78 14.19
CA GLN A 17 -0.27 14.47 15.62
C GLN A 17 -1.57 14.93 16.28
N GLY A 18 -2.02 14.19 17.28
CA GLY A 18 -3.25 14.46 18.03
C GLY A 18 -4.43 13.58 17.61
N SER A 19 -5.55 13.73 18.31
CA SER A 19 -6.74 12.92 18.06
C SER A 19 -7.76 13.69 17.24
N ALA A 20 -8.21 13.05 16.16
CA ALA A 20 -9.33 13.53 15.36
C ALA A 20 -10.65 13.58 16.17
N SER A 21 -10.75 12.83 17.28
CA SER A 21 -11.89 12.86 18.20
C SER A 21 -11.88 14.05 19.15
N SER A 22 -10.69 14.52 19.57
CA SER A 22 -10.54 15.67 20.49
C SER A 22 -10.50 17.01 19.76
N GLY A 23 -10.56 17.01 18.42
CA GLY A 23 -10.51 18.20 17.58
C GLY A 23 -9.14 18.87 17.49
N LYS A 24 -8.13 18.35 18.18
CA LYS A 24 -6.76 18.88 18.14
C LYS A 24 -5.93 18.11 17.12
N ILE A 25 -5.72 18.71 15.96
CA ILE A 25 -4.89 18.20 14.87
C ILE A 25 -3.68 19.12 14.74
N ARG A 26 -2.47 18.56 14.81
CA ARG A 26 -1.20 19.27 14.59
C ARG A 26 -0.50 18.69 13.37
N ILE A 27 -0.12 19.55 12.44
CA ILE A 27 0.57 19.17 11.21
C ILE A 27 1.91 19.90 11.20
N SER A 28 2.99 19.20 10.83
CA SER A 28 4.29 19.82 10.66
C SER A 28 4.31 20.68 9.39
N VAL A 29 4.80 21.92 9.52
CA VAL A 29 4.96 22.85 8.39
C VAL A 29 5.88 22.27 7.31
N LEU A 30 6.89 21.49 7.69
CA LEU A 30 7.79 20.83 6.75
C LEU A 30 7.08 19.76 5.92
N THR A 31 6.21 18.96 6.55
CA THR A 31 5.39 17.97 5.85
C THR A 31 4.45 18.65 4.86
N MET A 32 3.85 19.78 5.26
CA MET A 32 2.98 20.57 4.40
C MET A 32 3.75 21.12 3.19
N LYS A 33 4.95 21.66 3.38
CA LYS A 33 5.81 22.15 2.28
C LYS A 33 6.16 21.05 1.29
N ARG A 34 6.52 19.85 1.77
CA ARG A 34 6.80 18.69 0.90
C ARG A 34 5.57 18.21 0.13
N TRP A 35 4.39 18.30 0.74
CA TRP A 35 3.15 17.90 0.08
C TRP A 35 2.72 18.89 -1.00
N PHE A 36 2.91 20.20 -0.76
CA PHE A 36 2.67 21.24 -1.77
C PHE A 36 3.74 21.32 -2.86
N GLN A 37 4.90 20.73 -2.61
CA GLN A 37 5.98 20.58 -3.59
C GLN A 37 6.14 19.09 -3.89
N PRO A 38 5.17 18.47 -4.60
CA PRO A 38 5.35 17.10 -5.06
C PRO A 38 6.64 17.10 -5.88
N THR A 39 7.59 16.26 -5.48
CA THR A 39 8.84 16.10 -6.21
C THR A 39 8.48 15.81 -7.67
N LEU A 40 8.84 16.74 -8.57
CA LEU A 40 8.74 16.53 -10.02
C LEU A 40 9.67 15.40 -10.48
N GLU A 41 10.62 15.04 -9.63
CA GLU A 41 11.33 13.77 -9.65
C GLU A 41 10.31 12.65 -9.40
N SER A 42 9.85 12.07 -10.51
CA SER A 42 9.04 10.86 -10.57
C SER A 42 9.20 9.96 -9.34
N ASP A 43 8.12 9.77 -8.58
CA ASP A 43 7.98 8.78 -7.49
C ASP A 43 8.20 7.32 -7.96
N TYR A 44 8.75 7.10 -9.15
CA TYR A 44 9.24 5.81 -9.63
C TYR A 44 10.38 5.26 -8.74
N ASP A 45 11.12 6.14 -8.06
CA ASP A 45 12.20 5.75 -7.15
C ASP A 45 11.77 5.48 -5.70
N ARG A 46 10.47 5.51 -5.39
CA ARG A 46 9.96 4.86 -4.18
C ARG A 46 10.00 3.36 -4.41
N ARG A 47 11.21 2.79 -4.43
CA ARG A 47 11.58 1.37 -4.54
C ARG A 47 10.33 0.49 -4.53
N PRO A 48 9.83 0.05 -5.69
CA PRO A 48 8.81 -0.98 -5.67
C PRO A 48 9.42 -2.14 -4.87
N THR A 49 8.75 -2.54 -3.80
CA THR A 49 9.03 -3.85 -3.19
C THR A 49 9.01 -4.80 -4.35
N ASP A 50 10.19 -5.32 -4.68
CA ASP A 50 10.50 -5.99 -5.93
C ASP A 50 9.29 -6.81 -6.37
N PRO A 51 8.50 -6.35 -7.36
CA PRO A 51 7.25 -7.01 -7.71
C PRO A 51 7.56 -8.42 -8.19
N SER A 52 8.80 -8.69 -8.62
CA SER A 52 9.29 -10.02 -8.93
C SER A 52 9.20 -10.97 -7.73
N SER A 53 9.33 -10.52 -6.48
CA SER A 53 9.20 -11.35 -5.27
C SER A 53 7.76 -11.83 -5.04
N SER A 54 6.79 -10.93 -5.16
CA SER A 54 5.37 -11.26 -4.95
C SER A 54 4.73 -11.93 -6.17
N THR A 55 5.04 -11.46 -7.39
CA THR A 55 4.56 -12.12 -8.63
C THR A 55 5.22 -13.47 -8.86
N SER A 56 6.51 -13.66 -8.56
CA SER A 56 7.13 -15.00 -8.66
C SER A 56 6.51 -16.00 -7.69
N ARG A 57 6.22 -15.58 -6.45
CA ARG A 57 5.53 -16.42 -5.46
C ARG A 57 4.12 -16.79 -5.91
N LEU A 58 3.36 -15.84 -6.45
CA LEU A 58 2.01 -16.11 -6.97
C LEU A 58 2.05 -17.01 -8.20
N ALA A 59 2.90 -16.72 -9.17
CA ALA A 59 3.07 -17.53 -10.38
C ALA A 59 3.47 -18.97 -10.05
N ARG A 60 4.39 -19.15 -9.09
CA ARG A 60 4.76 -20.48 -8.57
C ARG A 60 3.57 -21.20 -7.94
N ARG A 61 2.83 -20.54 -7.04
CA ARG A 61 1.64 -21.13 -6.40
C ARG A 61 0.57 -21.52 -7.42
N ILE A 62 0.35 -20.71 -8.45
CA ILE A 62 -0.58 -21.02 -9.54
C ILE A 62 -0.09 -22.24 -10.33
N ALA A 63 1.19 -22.29 -10.70
CA ALA A 63 1.76 -23.44 -11.42
C ALA A 63 1.66 -24.74 -10.60
N ASP A 64 1.96 -24.68 -9.29
CA ASP A 64 1.84 -25.81 -8.37
C ASP A 64 0.37 -26.28 -8.26
N GLN A 65 -0.60 -25.35 -8.16
CA GLN A 65 -2.03 -25.67 -8.18
C GLN A 65 -2.46 -26.34 -9.50
N GLN A 66 -2.06 -25.77 -10.64
CA GLN A 66 -2.37 -26.34 -11.96
C GLN A 66 -1.78 -27.74 -12.13
N ARG A 67 -0.57 -27.99 -11.60
CA ARG A 67 0.05 -29.32 -11.60
C ARG A 67 -0.70 -30.30 -10.71
N SER A 68 -1.14 -29.87 -9.53
CA SER A 68 -1.96 -30.69 -8.65
C SER A 68 -3.30 -31.06 -9.30
N ILE A 69 -3.95 -30.14 -10.01
CA ILE A 69 -5.21 -30.42 -10.74
C ILE A 69 -4.97 -31.43 -11.88
N ARG A 70 -3.85 -31.30 -12.61
CA ARG A 70 -3.49 -32.26 -13.67
C ARG A 70 -3.17 -33.65 -13.11
N GLY A 71 -2.51 -33.70 -11.96
CA GLY A 71 -2.10 -34.94 -11.29
C GLY A 71 -3.20 -35.61 -10.46
N SER A 72 -4.18 -34.84 -9.94
CA SER A 72 -5.31 -35.38 -9.18
C SER A 72 -6.29 -36.19 -10.02
N ASN A 73 -6.13 -36.19 -11.35
CA ASN A 73 -6.91 -37.02 -12.27
C ASN A 73 -6.27 -38.41 -12.53
N LEU A 74 -5.21 -38.78 -11.79
CA LEU A 74 -4.53 -40.08 -11.88
C LEU A 74 -4.80 -41.00 -10.68
N SER A 75 -5.59 -40.58 -9.69
CA SER A 75 -6.19 -41.51 -8.70
C SER A 75 -7.61 -41.86 -9.12
N ILE A 76 -7.73 -42.58 -10.24
CA ILE A 76 -8.92 -43.35 -10.54
C ILE A 76 -8.69 -44.72 -9.89
N TYR A 77 -8.96 -44.79 -8.58
CA TYR A 77 -9.29 -46.01 -7.87
C TYR A 77 -10.72 -45.87 -7.38
#